data_AF-A0A519KKD9-F1
#
_entry.id   AF-A0A519KKD9-F1
#
_cell.length_a   1.000
_cell.length_b   1.000
_cell.length_c   1.000
_cell.angle_alpha   90.00
_cell.angle_beta   90.00
_cell.angle_gamma   90.00
#
_symmetry.space_group_name_H-M   'P 1'
#
loop_
_entity.id
_entity.type
_entity.pdbx_description
1 polymer ?
#
loop_
_entity_poly.entity_id
_entity_poly.type
_entity_poly.pdbx_seq_one_letter_code
_entity_poly.pdbx_strand_id
1 'polypeptide(L)' 'MKILYLTKYTRMAGSSRMRSYQYFPYLEKAGCKVTVKPFFDDAYLKDFYDFVSQHLIKSSKY' A
#
# COMPACT_ATOMS: atom_id res chain seq x y z
N MET A 1 17.53 15.72 3.67
CA MET A 1 17.02 14.80 4.72
C MET A 1 16.66 13.45 4.09
N LYS A 2 16.83 12.32 4.78
CA LYS A 2 16.39 11.00 4.28
C LYS A 2 15.19 10.52 5.08
N ILE A 3 14.09 10.19 4.40
CA ILE A 3 12.82 9.76 5.02
C ILE A 3 12.57 8.32 4.59
N LEU A 4 12.50 7.40 5.56
CA LEU A 4 12.11 6.02 5.33
C LEU A 4 10.62 5.87 5.65
N TYR A 5 9.84 5.53 4.64
CA TYR A 5 8.40 5.37 4.75
C TYR A 5 8.07 3.88 4.88
N LEU A 6 7.82 3.45 6.11
CA LEU A 6 7.52 2.07 6.47
C LEU A 6 6.01 1.84 6.43
N THR A 7 5.51 1.27 5.33
CA THR A 7 4.09 0.97 5.19
C THR A 7 3.79 -0.46 5.54
N LYS A 8 2.61 -0.72 6.12
CA LYS A 8 2.15 -2.10 6.31
C LYS A 8 1.99 -2.80 4.96
N TYR A 9 1.52 -2.09 3.93
CA TYR A 9 1.18 -2.66 2.64
C TYR A 9 1.86 -1.89 1.51
N THR A 10 1.97 -2.52 0.35
CA THR A 10 2.50 -1.91 -0.86
C THR A 10 1.50 -0.93 -1.47
N ARG A 11 1.85 -0.31 -2.60
CA ARG A 11 1.03 0.66 -3.34
C ARG A 11 -0.34 0.13 -3.78
N MET A 12 -0.58 -1.18 -3.65
CA MET A 12 -1.87 -1.84 -3.86
C MET A 12 -2.84 -1.72 -2.68
N ALA A 13 -2.44 -1.13 -1.55
CA ALA A 13 -3.35 -0.86 -0.45
C ALA A 13 -4.47 0.09 -0.88
N GLY A 14 -5.72 -0.25 -0.55
CA GLY A 14 -6.91 0.54 -0.92
C GLY A 14 -6.72 2.05 -0.75
N SER A 15 -7.22 2.81 -1.73
CA SER A 15 -6.95 4.23 -1.99
C SER A 15 -7.04 5.17 -0.77
N SER A 16 -7.83 4.81 0.25
CA SER A 16 -7.97 5.60 1.48
C SER A 16 -6.69 5.72 2.31
N ARG A 17 -5.84 4.69 2.30
CA ARG A 17 -4.60 4.62 3.10
C ARG A 17 -3.40 5.27 2.43
N MET A 18 -3.55 5.66 1.15
CA MET A 18 -2.49 6.23 0.32
C MET A 18 -2.49 7.76 0.31
N ARG A 19 -3.31 8.44 1.12
CA ARG A 19 -3.33 9.93 1.19
C ARG A 19 -1.95 10.52 1.51
N SER A 20 -1.14 9.81 2.28
CA SER A 20 0.22 10.25 2.62
C SER A 20 1.16 10.36 1.42
N TYR A 21 0.89 9.65 0.32
CA TYR A 21 1.70 9.71 -0.90
C TYR A 21 1.57 11.05 -1.62
N GLN A 22 0.47 11.78 -1.39
CA GLN A 22 0.26 13.11 -1.96
C GLN A 22 1.29 14.14 -1.47
N TYR A 23 1.94 13.88 -0.33
CA TYR A 23 2.96 14.76 0.24
C TYR A 23 4.36 14.47 -0.30
N PHE A 24 4.60 13.35 -0.99
CA PHE A 24 5.92 13.01 -1.51
C PHE A 24 6.48 14.07 -2.47
N PRO A 25 5.70 14.64 -3.42
CA PRO A 25 6.17 15.70 -4.28
C PRO A 25 6.61 16.96 -3.52
N TYR A 26 5.95 17.25 -2.39
CA TYR A 26 6.31 18.39 -1.54
C TYR A 26 7.60 18.11 -0.75
N LEU A 27 7.76 16.89 -0.23
CA LEU A 27 8.96 16.46 0.47
C LEU A 27 10.17 16.42 -0.48
N GLU A 28 10.01 15.91 -1.70
CA GLU A 28 11.07 15.91 -2.71
C GLU A 28 11.49 17.33 -3.12
N LYS A 29 10.52 18.25 -3.32
CA LYS A 29 10.81 19.67 -3.56
C LYS A 29 11.55 20.34 -2.41
N ALA A 30 11.31 19.91 -1.17
CA ALA A 30 12.03 20.38 0.01
C ALA A 30 13.43 19.74 0.16
N GLY A 31 13.89 18.92 -0.80
CA GLY A 31 15.18 18.23 -0.74
C GLY A 31 15.20 17.00 0.17
N CYS A 32 14.03 16.43 0.47
CA CYS A 32 13.89 15.19 1.22
C CYS A 32 13.83 14.00 0.26
N LYS A 33 14.71 13.02 0.47
CA LYS A 33 14.69 11.76 -0.29
C LYS A 33 13.80 10.76 0.44
N VAL A 34 12.63 10.44 -0.13
CA VAL A 34 11.68 9.49 0.44
C VAL A 34 11.96 8.09 -0.13
N THR A 35 12.05 7.08 0.73
CA THR A 35 12.20 5.68 0.33
C THR A 35 11.06 4.88 0.94
N VAL A 36 10.23 4.26 0.12
CA VAL A 36 9.11 3.43 0.58
C VAL A 36 9.61 2.00 0.76
N LYS A 37 9.44 1.45 1.97
CA LYS A 37 9.77 0.06 2.27
C LYS A 37 8.57 -0.59 2.97
N PRO A 38 7.71 -1.31 2.23
CA PRO A 38 6.59 -2.01 2.83
C PRO A 38 7.08 -3.22 3.64
N PHE A 39 6.34 -3.57 4.70
CA PHE A 39 6.61 -4.77 5.52
C PHE A 39 6.12 -6.06 4.87
N PHE A 40 5.06 -5.98 4.06
CA PHE A 40 4.54 -7.11 3.30
C PHE A 40 4.79 -6.88 1.81
N ASP A 41 5.34 -7.89 1.13
CA ASP A 41 5.57 -7.86 -0.30
C ASP A 41 4.26 -7.93 -1.10
N ASP A 42 4.32 -7.51 -2.36
CA ASP A 42 3.21 -7.58 -3.31
C ASP A 42 2.63 -8.99 -3.43
N ALA A 43 3.47 -10.03 -3.30
CA ALA A 43 3.05 -11.43 -3.33
C ALA A 43 2.11 -11.79 -2.17
N TYR A 44 2.45 -11.38 -0.94
CA TYR A 44 1.58 -11.59 0.23
C TYR A 44 0.25 -10.86 0.07
N LEU A 45 0.30 -9.64 -0.47
CA LEU A 45 -0.91 -8.86 -0.71
C LEU A 45 -1.79 -9.52 -1.76
N LYS A 46 -1.19 -10.01 -2.85
CA LYS A 46 -1.89 -10.69 -3.93
C LYS A 46 -2.56 -11.96 -3.44
N ASP A 47 -1.85 -12.79 -2.68
CA ASP A 47 -2.42 -14.01 -2.09
C ASP A 47 -3.57 -13.68 -1.11
N PHE A 48 -3.42 -12.63 -0.31
CA PHE A 48 -4.47 -12.16 0.59
C PHE A 48 -5.71 -11.64 -0.16
N TYR A 49 -5.52 -10.83 -1.20
CA TYR A 49 -6.64 -10.32 -2.02
C TYR A 49 -7.31 -11.42 -2.84
N ASP A 50 -6.54 -12.35 -3.41
CA ASP A 50 -7.06 -13.51 -4.14
C ASP A 50 -7.89 -14.40 -3.18
N PHE A 51 -7.41 -14.64 -1.96
CA PHE A 51 -8.15 -15.39 -0.95
C PHE A 51 -9.46 -14.70 -0.53
N VAL A 52 -9.41 -13.39 -0.26
CA VAL A 52 -10.60 -12.61 0.15
C VAL A 52 -11.62 -12.51 -0.99
N SER A 53 -11.16 -12.29 -2.23
CA SER A 53 -12.03 -12.22 -3.42
C SER A 53 -12.79 -13.53 -3.64
N GLN A 54 -12.10 -14.67 -3.51
CA GLN A 54 -12.72 -16.00 -3.64
C GLN A 54 -13.76 -16.29 -2.54
N HIS A 55 -13.57 -15.77 -1.33
CA HIS A 55 -14.54 -15.94 -0.24
C HIS A 55 -15.77 -15.04 -0.40
N LEU A 56 -15.61 -13.82 -0.92
CA LEU A 56 -16.73 -12.90 -1.16
C LEU A 56 -17.65 -13.39 -2.29
N ILE A 57 -17.10 -14.04 -3.32
CA ILE A 57 -17.90 -14.63 -4.42
C ILE A 57 -18.77 -15.79 -3.92
N LYS A 58 -18.32 -16.55 -2.90
CA LYS A 58 -19.12 -17.63 -2.31
C LYS A 58 -20.26 -17.14 -1.41
N SER A 59 -20.14 -15.96 -0.81
CA SER A 59 -21.17 -15.42 0.09
C SER A 59 -22.35 -14.75 -0.63
N SER A 60 -22.24 -14.49 -1.94
CA SER A 60 -23.31 -13.88 -2.75
C SER A 60 -24.25 -14.92 -3.40
N LYS A 61 -24.18 -16.18 -2.98
CA LYS A 61 -24.96 -17.29 -3.57
C LYS A 61 -25.94 -17.96 -2.60
N TYR A 62 -26.21 -17.34 -1.45
CA TYR A 62 -27.22 -17.78 -0.47
C TYR A 62 -28.05 -16.60 0.00
#